data_AF-A0AAW7DPP4-F1
#
_entry.id   AF-A0AAW7DPP4-F1
#
_cell.length_a   1.000
_cell.length_b   1.000
_cell.length_c   1.000
_cell.angle_alpha   90.00
_cell.angle_beta   90.00
_cell.angle_gamma   90.00
#
_symmetry.space_group_name_H-M   'P 1'
#
loop_
_entity.id
_entity.type
_entity.pdbx_description
1 polymer ?
#
loop_
_entity_poly.entity_id
_entity_poly.type
_entity_poly.pdbx_seq_one_letter_code
_entity_poly.pdbx_strand_id
1 'polypeptide(L)'
;MKQYDLKDLANELNISERTARRYVDELINETQIIRENKYKFSYLIFNSIVNSKQNIDTELTESDNGVTEYFTDEEYQEFQKRLTEYPILKEQIQNSKEYLSTIENQMEYFKNAYNRQLDMHENLIQSVKSFSDNLTQRNFIEAKEKGLDQ
;
A
#
# COMPACT_ATOMS: atom_id res chain seq x y z
N MET A 1 -1.02 -35.05 -4.36
CA MET A 1 0.34 -35.34 -4.89
C MET A 1 0.41 -36.82 -5.18
N LYS A 2 1.00 -37.25 -6.31
CA LYS A 2 1.23 -38.67 -6.56
C LYS A 2 2.23 -39.17 -5.52
N GLN A 3 1.88 -40.25 -4.82
CA GLN A 3 2.79 -40.96 -3.91
C GLN A 3 3.39 -42.11 -4.70
N TYR A 4 4.70 -42.28 -4.58
CA TYR A 4 5.44 -43.38 -5.19
C TYR A 4 6.00 -44.26 -4.09
N ASP A 5 5.86 -45.57 -4.23
CA ASP A 5 6.41 -46.55 -3.30
C ASP A 5 7.78 -47.05 -3.78
N LEU A 6 8.49 -47.78 -2.92
CA LEU A 6 9.82 -48.33 -3.22
C LEU A 6 9.80 -49.24 -4.46
N LYS A 7 8.67 -49.90 -4.70
CA LYS A 7 8.44 -50.73 -5.90
C LYS A 7 8.39 -49.92 -7.17
N ASP A 8 7.79 -48.73 -7.13
CA ASP A 8 7.73 -47.84 -8.28
C ASP A 8 9.14 -47.33 -8.62
N LEU A 9 9.93 -46.99 -7.61
CA LEU A 9 11.33 -46.60 -7.77
C LEU A 9 12.19 -47.74 -8.33
N ALA A 10 11.99 -48.96 -7.83
CA ALA A 10 12.69 -50.16 -8.29
C ALA A 10 12.36 -50.48 -9.75
N ASN A 11 11.09 -50.39 -10.13
CA ASN A 11 10.62 -50.63 -11.49
C ASN A 11 11.14 -49.57 -12.47
N GLU A 12 11.12 -48.28 -12.08
CA GLU A 12 11.58 -47.18 -12.94
C GLU A 12 13.09 -47.26 -13.22
N LEU A 13 13.87 -47.64 -12.20
CA LEU A 13 15.33 -47.79 -12.32
C LEU A 13 15.75 -49.19 -12.80
N ASN A 14 14.80 -50.10 -13.02
CA ASN A 14 15.02 -51.50 -13.37
C ASN A 14 16.03 -52.21 -12.43
N ILE A 15 15.89 -51.96 -11.12
CA ILE A 15 16.73 -52.52 -10.06
C ILE A 15 15.88 -53.29 -9.05
N SER A 16 16.52 -54.12 -8.22
CA SER A 16 15.80 -54.79 -7.14
C SER A 16 15.32 -53.78 -6.10
N GLU A 17 14.17 -54.04 -5.48
CA GLU A 17 13.62 -53.23 -4.37
C GLU A 17 14.63 -53.07 -3.21
N ARG A 18 15.45 -54.11 -2.96
CA ARG A 18 16.57 -54.05 -2.00
C ARG A 18 17.64 -53.04 -2.41
N THR A 19 17.97 -52.95 -3.69
CA THR A 19 18.93 -51.97 -4.22
C THR A 19 18.35 -50.56 -4.14
N ALA A 20 17.07 -50.39 -4.50
CA ALA A 20 16.36 -49.12 -4.38
C ALA A 20 16.35 -48.63 -2.92
N ARG A 21 16.08 -49.51 -1.96
CA ARG A 21 16.17 -49.20 -0.52
C ARG A 21 17.54 -48.67 -0.11
N ARG A 22 18.60 -49.34 -0.55
CA ARG A 22 19.98 -48.94 -0.21
C ARG A 22 20.32 -47.53 -0.72
N TYR A 23 19.88 -47.20 -1.93
CA TYR A 23 20.07 -45.85 -2.49
C TYR A 23 19.34 -44.77 -1.68
N VAL A 24 18.10 -45.06 -1.24
CA VAL A 24 17.33 -44.14 -0.40
C VAL A 24 18.03 -43.94 0.96
N ASP A 25 18.50 -45.02 1.59
CA ASP A 25 19.21 -44.96 2.87
C ASP A 25 20.53 -44.17 2.76
N GLU A 26 21.26 -44.31 1.65
CA GLU A 26 22.51 -43.57 1.38
C GLU A 26 22.26 -42.06 1.27
N LEU A 27 21.24 -41.65 0.51
CA LEU A 27 20.84 -40.24 0.38
C LEU A 27 20.38 -39.63 1.71
N ILE A 28 19.64 -40.38 2.52
CA ILE A 28 19.23 -39.93 3.85
C ILE A 28 20.45 -39.70 4.75
N ASN A 29 21.41 -40.62 4.75
CA ASN A 29 22.63 -40.48 5.54
C ASN A 29 23.49 -39.29 5.11
N GLU A 30 23.67 -39.07 3.79
CA GLU A 30 24.38 -37.90 3.27
C GLU A 30 23.72 -36.58 3.68
N THR A 31 22.39 -36.49 3.58
CA THR A 31 21.66 -35.29 3.97
C THR A 31 21.69 -35.03 5.48
N GLN A 32 21.77 -36.08 6.31
CA GLN A 32 21.92 -35.97 7.75
C GLN A 32 23.33 -35.50 8.16
N ILE A 33 24.38 -36.03 7.53
CA ILE A 33 25.78 -35.59 7.71
C ILE A 33 25.91 -34.09 7.38
N ILE A 34 25.27 -33.63 6.30
CA ILE A 34 25.27 -32.21 5.91
C ILE A 34 24.59 -31.34 6.98
N ARG A 35 23.53 -31.81 7.64
CA ARG A 35 22.86 -31.06 8.73
C ARG A 35 23.72 -30.98 9.99
N GLU A 36 24.42 -32.04 10.35
CA GLU A 36 25.28 -32.08 11.55
C GLU A 36 26.59 -31.29 11.35
N ASN A 37 27.10 -31.19 10.12
CA ASN A 37 28.31 -30.42 9.78
C ASN A 37 28.07 -28.93 9.48
N LYS A 38 26.84 -28.41 9.56
CA LYS A 38 26.50 -27.03 9.13
C LYS A 38 27.23 -25.91 9.87
N TYR A 39 27.82 -26.17 11.04
CA TYR A 39 28.49 -25.15 11.86
C TYR A 39 29.91 -25.54 12.29
N LYS A 40 30.68 -26.16 11.39
CA LYS A 40 32.11 -26.36 11.61
C LYS A 40 32.91 -25.22 11.00
N PHE A 41 33.48 -24.38 11.85
CA PHE A 41 34.39 -23.32 11.47
C PHE A 41 35.84 -23.80 11.55
N SER A 42 36.73 -23.24 10.73
CA SER A 42 38.16 -23.42 10.96
C SER A 42 38.57 -22.70 12.25
N TYR A 43 39.59 -23.22 12.94
CA TYR A 43 40.10 -22.64 14.18
C TYR A 43 40.43 -21.14 14.06
N LEU A 44 40.93 -20.72 12.88
CA LEU A 44 41.25 -19.32 12.58
C LEU A 44 40.00 -18.43 12.56
N ILE A 45 38.92 -18.89 11.92
CA ILE A 45 37.66 -18.14 11.84
C ILE A 45 37.02 -18.06 13.24
N PHE A 46 37.04 -19.16 13.99
CA PHE A 46 36.55 -19.20 15.36
C PHE A 46 37.28 -18.20 16.26
N ASN A 47 38.61 -18.22 16.27
CA ASN A 47 39.41 -17.29 17.08
C ASN A 47 39.24 -15.84 16.64
N SER A 48 39.10 -15.57 15.33
CA SER A 48 38.86 -14.22 14.83
C SER A 48 37.57 -13.63 15.38
N ILE A 49 36.49 -14.43 15.46
CA ILE A 49 35.19 -14.00 15.98
C ILE A 49 35.25 -13.77 17.50
N VAL A 50 35.95 -14.64 18.23
CA VAL A 50 36.13 -14.51 19.68
C VAL A 50 36.94 -13.25 20.02
N ASN A 51 38.06 -13.03 19.32
CA ASN A 51 38.93 -11.88 19.55
C ASN A 51 38.26 -10.56 19.14
N SER A 52 37.50 -10.54 18.05
CA SER A 52 36.76 -9.33 17.65
C SER A 52 35.75 -8.90 18.72
N LYS A 53 35.13 -9.85 19.43
CA LYS A 53 34.19 -9.53 20.50
C LYS A 53 34.89 -8.98 21.75
N GLN A 54 36.06 -9.50 22.10
CA GLN A 54 36.85 -9.01 23.24
C GLN A 54 37.42 -7.60 23.01
N ASN A 55 37.82 -7.27 21.78
CA ASN A 55 38.33 -5.94 21.47
C ASN A 55 37.24 -4.85 21.53
N ILE A 56 35.99 -5.17 21.16
CA ILE A 56 34.85 -4.24 21.26
C ILE A 56 34.55 -3.87 22.72
N ASP A 57 34.64 -4.83 23.65
CA ASP A 57 34.40 -4.57 25.07
C ASP A 57 35.56 -3.77 25.73
N THR A 58 36.76 -3.82 25.17
CA THR A 58 37.94 -3.15 25.76
C THR A 58 38.10 -1.70 25.27
N GLU A 59 37.72 -1.39 24.03
CA GLU A 59 37.79 -0.03 23.46
C GLU A 59 36.73 0.93 24.05
N LEU A 60 35.67 0.43 24.70
CA LEU A 60 34.66 1.26 25.36
C LEU A 60 35.07 1.76 26.76
N THR A 61 36.18 1.26 27.31
CA THR A 61 36.61 1.60 28.69
C THR A 61 37.69 2.68 28.79
N GLU A 62 38.29 3.11 27.69
CA GLU A 62 39.37 4.10 27.74
C GLU A 62 39.07 5.35 26.89
N SER A 63 38.80 6.45 27.61
CA SER A 63 38.83 7.85 27.17
C SER A 63 37.61 8.38 26.42
N ASP A 64 36.53 8.64 27.16
CA ASP A 64 35.73 9.83 26.90
C ASP A 64 35.55 10.62 28.21
N ASN A 65 36.17 11.80 28.29
CA ASN A 65 35.94 12.79 29.36
C ASN A 65 34.66 13.62 29.07
N GLY A 66 33.82 13.18 28.12
CA GLY A 66 32.48 13.68 27.89
C GLY A 66 31.46 12.99 28.79
N VAL A 67 30.48 13.77 29.29
CA VAL A 67 29.29 13.20 29.91
C VAL A 67 28.50 12.50 28.81
N THR A 68 28.58 11.17 28.76
CA THR A 68 27.74 10.36 27.87
C THR A 68 26.35 10.25 28.49
N GLU A 69 25.39 11.03 27.98
CA GLU A 69 23.97 10.87 28.32
C GLU A 69 23.36 9.83 27.38
N TYR A 70 22.93 8.71 27.96
CA TYR A 70 22.14 7.72 27.25
C TYR A 70 20.69 8.19 27.18
N PHE A 71 20.01 7.82 26.09
CA PHE A 71 18.56 7.96 26.06
C PHE A 71 17.93 7.22 27.23
N THR A 72 16.96 7.87 27.86
CA THR A 72 15.98 7.19 28.68
C THR A 72 15.16 6.22 27.82
N ASP A 73 14.56 5.20 28.44
CA ASP A 73 13.72 4.24 27.73
C ASP A 73 12.58 4.93 26.96
N GLU A 74 12.04 6.02 27.51
CA GLU A 74 10.99 6.84 26.89
C GLU A 74 11.50 7.53 25.62
N GLU A 75 12.68 8.16 25.67
CA GLU A 75 13.28 8.82 24.52
C GLU A 75 13.67 7.82 23.42
N TYR A 76 14.12 6.63 23.80
CA TYR A 76 14.43 5.59 22.83
C TYR A 76 13.17 5.11 22.10
N GLN A 77 12.06 4.89 22.83
CA GLN A 77 10.78 4.56 22.22
C GLN A 77 10.27 5.68 21.32
N GLU A 78 10.38 6.94 21.75
CA GLU A 78 9.97 8.08 20.93
C GLU A 78 10.83 8.20 19.66
N PHE A 79 12.14 7.99 19.77
CA PHE A 79 13.05 7.95 18.63
C PHE A 79 12.68 6.84 17.64
N GLN A 80 12.35 5.65 18.14
CA GLN A 80 11.88 4.54 17.31
C GLN A 80 10.57 4.88 16.58
N LYS A 81 9.62 5.52 17.26
CA LYS A 81 8.36 6.01 16.64
C LYS A 81 8.63 7.07 15.57
N ARG A 82 9.56 8.00 15.82
CA ARG A 82 9.95 9.02 14.84
C ARG A 82 10.58 8.42 13.58
N LEU A 83 11.30 7.31 13.70
CA LEU A 83 11.89 6.62 12.56
C LEU A 83 10.89 5.76 11.78
N THR A 84 9.91 5.16 12.46
CA THR A 84 9.05 4.13 11.86
C THR A 84 7.63 4.62 11.60
N GLU A 85 6.97 5.21 12.59
CA GLU A 85 5.55 5.58 12.54
C GLU A 85 5.32 6.97 11.94
N TYR A 86 6.16 7.95 12.29
CA TYR A 86 5.96 9.34 11.90
C TYR A 86 6.08 9.59 10.39
N PRO A 87 6.99 8.92 9.64
CA PRO A 87 7.03 9.07 8.19
C PRO A 87 5.75 8.58 7.53
N ILE A 88 5.23 7.44 7.97
CA ILE A 88 3.97 6.85 7.48
C ILE A 88 2.81 7.81 7.78
N LEU A 89 2.73 8.30 9.02
CA LEU A 89 1.69 9.25 9.42
C LEU A 89 1.76 10.55 8.61
N LYS A 90 2.97 11.06 8.35
CA LYS A 90 3.17 12.26 7.53
C LYS A 90 2.69 12.05 6.09
N GLU A 91 3.00 10.90 5.50
CA GLU A 91 2.53 10.53 4.17
C GLU A 91 1.00 10.42 4.12
N GLN A 92 0.38 9.78 5.11
CA GLN A 92 -1.08 9.68 5.21
C GLN A 92 -1.74 11.06 5.33
N ILE A 93 -1.18 11.96 6.13
CA ILE A 93 -1.66 13.34 6.25
C ILE A 93 -1.56 14.07 4.92
N GLN A 94 -0.45 13.90 4.20
CA GLN A 94 -0.26 14.53 2.89
C GLN A 94 -1.27 14.01 1.86
N ASN A 95 -1.46 12.69 1.77
CA ASN A 95 -2.45 12.07 0.88
C ASN A 95 -3.87 12.54 1.22
N SER A 96 -4.20 12.67 2.50
CA SER A 96 -5.50 13.18 2.95
C SER A 96 -5.72 14.64 2.52
N LYS A 97 -4.70 15.49 2.60
CA LYS A 97 -4.78 16.88 2.13
C LYS A 97 -5.01 16.98 0.63
N GLU A 98 -4.32 16.16 -0.16
CA GLU A 98 -4.50 16.11 -1.60
C GLU A 98 -5.93 15.66 -1.95
N TYR A 99 -6.41 14.62 -1.29
CA TYR A 99 -7.78 14.15 -1.45
C TYR A 99 -8.81 15.24 -1.12
N LEU A 100 -8.66 15.95 0.00
CA LEU A 100 -9.53 17.07 0.36
C LEU A 100 -9.53 18.16 -0.71
N SER A 101 -8.35 18.54 -1.23
CA SER A 101 -8.26 19.52 -2.31
C SER A 101 -8.99 19.06 -3.58
N THR A 102 -8.92 17.77 -3.93
CA THR A 102 -9.68 17.25 -5.07
C THR A 102 -11.19 17.35 -4.88
N ILE A 103 -11.69 17.08 -3.66
CA ILE A 103 -13.11 17.21 -3.33
C ILE A 103 -13.53 18.67 -3.40
N GLU A 104 -12.74 19.60 -2.87
CA GLU A 104 -13.02 21.03 -2.94
C GLU A 104 -13.19 21.51 -4.38
N ASN A 105 -12.26 21.11 -5.26
CA ASN A 105 -12.34 21.42 -6.69
C ASN A 105 -13.59 20.83 -7.35
N GLN A 106 -13.96 19.59 -6.99
CA GLN A 106 -15.18 18.96 -7.49
C GLN A 106 -16.43 19.68 -7.00
N MET A 107 -16.50 20.07 -5.73
CA MET A 107 -17.60 20.84 -5.19
C MET A 107 -17.74 22.19 -5.88
N GLU A 108 -16.63 22.89 -6.14
CA GLU A 108 -16.64 24.14 -6.87
C GLU A 108 -17.15 23.96 -8.30
N TYR A 109 -16.69 22.91 -9.00
CA TYR A 109 -17.22 22.55 -10.31
C TYR A 109 -18.73 22.31 -10.28
N PHE A 110 -19.23 21.49 -9.33
CA PHE A 110 -20.66 21.21 -9.23
C PHE A 110 -21.48 22.46 -8.88
N LYS A 111 -20.98 23.31 -7.98
CA LYS A 111 -21.60 24.60 -7.66
C LYS A 111 -21.73 25.47 -8.90
N ASN A 112 -20.66 25.59 -9.69
CA ASN A 112 -20.66 26.38 -10.91
C ASN A 112 -21.58 25.79 -11.99
N ALA A 113 -21.60 24.47 -12.15
CA ALA A 113 -22.51 23.79 -13.06
C ALA A 113 -23.98 24.00 -12.66
N TYR A 114 -24.29 23.92 -11.37
CA TYR A 114 -25.63 24.16 -10.84
C TYR A 114 -26.07 25.61 -11.06
N ASN A 115 -25.21 26.59 -10.82
CA ASN A 115 -25.51 28.00 -11.09
C ASN A 115 -25.82 28.23 -12.57
N ARG A 116 -25.02 27.66 -13.49
CA ARG A 116 -25.32 27.74 -14.93
C ARG A 116 -26.68 27.12 -15.28
N GLN A 117 -27.03 26.02 -14.62
CA GLN A 117 -28.32 25.39 -14.83
C GLN A 117 -29.47 26.30 -14.36
N LEU A 118 -29.31 26.98 -13.22
CA LEU A 118 -30.27 27.98 -12.76
C LEU A 118 -30.43 29.13 -13.76
N ASP A 119 -29.31 29.68 -14.26
CA ASP A 119 -29.35 30.74 -15.28
C ASP A 119 -30.09 30.29 -16.55
N MET A 120 -29.88 29.04 -16.99
CA MET A 120 -30.59 28.48 -18.14
C MET A 120 -32.10 28.38 -17.87
N HIS A 121 -32.50 27.92 -16.69
CA HIS A 121 -33.91 27.83 -16.30
C HIS A 121 -34.57 29.21 -16.21
N GLU A 122 -33.89 30.19 -15.65
CA GLU A 122 -34.40 31.57 -15.57
C GLU A 122 -34.62 32.15 -16.97
N ASN A 123 -33.66 31.98 -17.88
CA ASN A 123 -33.79 32.40 -19.27
C ASN A 123 -34.95 31.70 -19.99
N LEU A 124 -35.15 30.40 -19.73
CA LEU A 124 -36.25 29.63 -20.32
C LEU A 124 -37.60 30.14 -19.81
N ILE A 125 -37.74 30.37 -18.49
CA ILE A 125 -38.96 30.93 -17.89
C ILE A 125 -39.26 32.29 -18.52
N GLN A 126 -38.25 33.15 -18.66
CA GLN A 126 -38.42 34.46 -19.26
C GLN A 126 -38.84 34.37 -20.74
N SER A 127 -38.26 33.45 -21.51
CA SER A 127 -38.63 33.18 -22.91
C SER A 127 -40.08 32.72 -23.03
N VAL A 128 -40.50 31.77 -22.19
CA VAL A 128 -41.88 31.26 -22.15
C VAL A 128 -42.86 32.37 -21.81
N LYS A 129 -42.53 33.21 -20.82
CA LYS A 129 -43.34 34.37 -20.45
C LYS A 129 -43.50 35.34 -21.61
N SER A 130 -42.39 35.77 -22.23
CA SER A 130 -42.44 36.66 -23.40
C SER A 130 -43.23 36.05 -24.56
N PHE A 131 -43.11 34.75 -24.81
CA PHE A 131 -43.91 34.06 -25.83
C PHE A 131 -45.42 34.10 -25.49
N SER A 132 -45.78 33.78 -24.25
CA SER A 132 -47.17 33.83 -23.76
C SER A 132 -47.77 35.24 -23.87
N ASP A 133 -47.01 36.27 -23.48
CA ASP A 133 -47.44 37.66 -23.57
C ASP A 133 -47.68 38.07 -25.04
N ASN A 134 -46.76 37.69 -25.93
CA ASN A 134 -46.92 37.93 -27.37
C ASN A 134 -48.15 37.22 -27.95
N LEU A 135 -48.41 35.96 -27.59
CA LEU A 135 -49.62 35.25 -28.02
C LEU A 135 -50.88 35.95 -27.52
N THR A 136 -50.89 36.39 -26.26
CA THR A 136 -52.03 37.09 -25.67
C THR A 136 -52.31 38.40 -26.39
N GLN A 137 -51.25 39.18 -26.69
CA GLN A 137 -51.35 40.41 -27.47
C GLN A 137 -51.87 40.16 -28.89
N ARG A 138 -51.33 39.15 -29.59
CA ARG A 138 -51.80 38.78 -30.94
C ARG A 138 -53.25 38.35 -30.94
N ASN A 139 -53.64 37.50 -30.00
CA ASN A 139 -55.02 37.05 -29.86
C ASN A 139 -55.98 38.23 -29.58
N PHE A 140 -55.56 39.19 -28.76
CA PHE A 140 -56.35 40.40 -28.49
C PHE A 140 -56.53 41.26 -29.75
N ILE A 141 -55.44 41.48 -30.51
CA ILE A 141 -55.49 42.22 -31.77
C ILE A 141 -56.41 41.50 -32.77
N GLU A 142 -56.25 40.19 -32.92
CA GLU A 142 -57.06 39.38 -33.83
C GLU A 142 -58.54 39.37 -33.45
N ALA A 143 -58.87 39.28 -32.15
CA ALA A 143 -60.24 39.36 -31.67
C ALA A 143 -60.87 40.73 -31.98
N LYS A 144 -60.12 41.81 -31.77
CA LYS A 144 -60.53 43.19 -32.12
C LYS A 144 -60.76 43.36 -33.63
N GLU A 145 -59.85 42.87 -34.47
CA GLU A 145 -59.97 42.96 -35.93
C GLU A 145 -61.17 42.17 -36.48
N LYS A 146 -61.50 41.04 -35.84
CA LYS A 146 -62.62 40.18 -36.25
C LYS A 146 -63.96 40.54 -35.59
N GLY A 147 -63.98 41.51 -34.68
CA GLY A 147 -65.17 41.89 -33.90
C GLY A 147 -65.67 40.76 -33.00
N LEU A 148 -64.78 39.87 -32.55
CA LEU A 148 -65.07 38.74 -31.65
C LEU A 148 -64.97 39.12 -30.16
N ASP A 149 -64.75 40.40 -29.88
CA ASP A 149 -64.53 40.97 -28.54
C ASP A 149 -65.79 41.60 -27.92
N GLN A 150 -66.97 41.30 -28.47
CA GLN A 150 -68.28 41.69 -27.93
C GLN A 150 -68.88 40.62 -27.02
#